data_AF-B9E4C0-F1
#
_entry.id   AF-B9E4C0-F1
#
_cell.length_a   1.000
_cell.length_b   1.000
_cell.length_c   1.000
_cell.angle_alpha   90.00
_cell.angle_beta   90.00
_cell.angle_gamma   90.00
#
_symmetry.space_group_name_H-M   'P 1'
#
loop_
_entity.id
_entity.type
_entity.pdbx_description
1 polymer ?
#
loop_
_entity_poly.entity_id
_entity_poly.type
_entity_poly.pdbx_seq_one_letter_code
_entity_poly.pdbx_strand_id
1 'polypeptide(L)'
;MATQVRAQDVVTLVFAIPLLLVSLILNKRSLKGKLLLAGTLGYFLYTYMNYSFLAIYNNFFLIYVLLMSLSLFAFIINITSQKLQNLEKCFSAAMPSKPVGIFIIVIGIIISLMWLGRIVPTIGNDTVNGLEHYTTFVIQAMDLGIVLPVTVVSGVLLLRKKSLGYLLAPIIIIKGITLLLAIDVMAISMAISGVSVSPIELTLFPLFTLIFIMILWIIFKNFKSIDNIYTYKKTI
;
A
#
# COMPACT_ATOMS: atom_id res chain seq x y z
N MET A 1 12.60 -11.16 -14.41
CA MET A 1 12.51 -11.10 -12.92
C MET A 1 13.70 -10.43 -12.23
N ALA A 2 14.97 -10.83 -12.47
CA ALA A 2 16.12 -10.28 -11.72
C ALA A 2 16.22 -8.75 -11.74
N THR A 3 15.93 -8.11 -12.88
CA THR A 3 15.92 -6.64 -13.03
C THR A 3 14.82 -5.96 -12.21
N GLN A 4 13.61 -6.55 -12.16
CA GLN A 4 12.47 -6.03 -11.38
C GLN A 4 12.75 -6.13 -9.88
N VAL A 5 13.20 -7.30 -9.42
CA VAL A 5 13.51 -7.55 -8.00
C VAL A 5 14.59 -6.59 -7.50
N ARG A 6 15.69 -6.43 -8.26
CA ARG A 6 16.74 -5.46 -7.93
C ARG A 6 16.22 -4.03 -7.88
N ALA A 7 15.36 -3.64 -8.83
CA ALA A 7 14.75 -2.31 -8.85
C ALA A 7 13.87 -2.07 -7.62
N GLN A 8 13.07 -3.07 -7.21
CA GLN A 8 12.30 -3.03 -5.97
C GLN A 8 13.17 -2.86 -4.74
N ASP A 9 14.27 -3.60 -4.67
CA ASP A 9 15.19 -3.56 -3.53
C ASP A 9 15.85 -2.19 -3.42
N VAL A 10 16.23 -1.57 -4.54
CA VAL A 10 16.74 -0.20 -4.56
C VAL A 10 15.71 0.79 -4.00
N VAL A 11 14.44 0.70 -4.43
CA VAL A 11 13.38 1.56 -3.87
C VAL A 11 13.15 1.26 -2.39
N THR A 12 13.22 0.00 -1.99
CA THR A 12 13.09 -0.39 -0.58
C THR A 12 14.21 0.25 0.26
N LEU A 13 15.46 0.15 -0.18
CA LEU A 13 16.63 0.67 0.52
C LEU A 13 16.66 2.20 0.56
N VAL A 14 16.39 2.85 -0.58
CA VAL A 14 16.58 4.31 -0.73
C VAL A 14 15.34 5.11 -0.31
N PHE A 15 14.14 4.52 -0.39
CA PHE A 15 12.90 5.22 -0.07
C PHE A 15 12.14 4.59 1.11
N ALA A 16 11.85 3.29 1.05
CA ALA A 16 10.98 2.66 2.04
C ALA A 16 11.63 2.57 3.44
N ILE A 17 12.93 2.26 3.53
CA ILE A 17 13.67 2.21 4.80
C ILE A 17 13.78 3.61 5.44
N PRO A 18 14.22 4.67 4.73
CA PRO A 18 14.19 6.02 5.29
C PRO A 18 12.79 6.44 5.75
N LEU A 19 11.75 6.13 4.96
CA LEU A 19 10.36 6.40 5.34
C LEU A 19 9.96 5.63 6.61
N LEU A 20 10.39 4.37 6.76
CA LEU A 20 10.16 3.57 7.95
C LEU A 20 10.84 4.19 9.18
N LEU A 21 12.10 4.61 9.07
CA LEU A 21 12.83 5.26 10.16
C LEU A 21 12.18 6.59 10.58
N VAL A 22 11.86 7.44 9.62
CA VAL A 22 11.19 8.73 9.87
C VAL A 22 9.82 8.50 10.51
N SER A 23 9.03 7.56 9.98
CA SER A 23 7.70 7.26 10.51
C SER A 23 7.74 6.66 11.91
N LEU A 24 8.75 5.84 12.25
CA LEU A 24 8.97 5.34 13.61
C LEU A 24 9.20 6.47 14.62
N ILE A 25 10.00 7.48 14.25
CA ILE A 25 10.26 8.65 15.09
C ILE A 25 8.99 9.50 15.24
N LEU A 26 8.28 9.75 14.15
CA LEU A 26 7.08 10.59 14.11
C LEU A 26 5.85 9.92 14.75
N ASN A 27 5.78 8.60 14.76
CA ASN A 27 4.67 7.83 15.34
C ASN A 27 4.44 8.14 16.82
N LYS A 28 5.52 8.44 17.55
CA LYS A 28 5.46 8.88 18.95
C LYS A 28 4.99 10.32 19.12
N ARG A 29 4.94 11.12 18.05
CA ARG A 29 4.74 12.58 18.07
C ARG A 29 3.40 13.02 17.45
N SER A 30 2.82 12.24 16.55
CA SER A 30 1.61 12.66 15.82
C SER A 30 0.80 11.50 15.26
N LEU A 31 -0.50 11.75 15.01
CA LEU A 31 -1.35 10.83 14.26
C LEU A 31 -0.87 10.67 12.81
N LYS A 32 -0.32 11.71 12.18
CA LYS A 32 0.31 11.60 10.85
C LYS A 32 1.45 10.58 10.86
N GLY A 33 2.31 10.62 11.87
CA GLY A 33 3.38 9.64 12.05
C GLY A 33 2.87 8.21 12.24
N LYS A 34 1.78 8.02 13.00
CA LYS A 34 1.09 6.73 13.14
C LYS A 34 0.62 6.18 11.80
N LEU A 35 -0.02 7.02 10.99
CA LEU A 35 -0.53 6.65 9.66
C LEU A 35 0.60 6.37 8.67
N LEU A 36 1.66 7.19 8.67
CA LEU A 36 2.87 6.94 7.89
C LEU A 36 3.48 5.59 8.23
N LEU A 37 3.60 5.28 9.52
CA LEU A 37 4.18 4.03 9.97
C LEU A 37 3.31 2.84 9.55
N ALA A 38 1.99 2.90 9.75
CA ALA A 38 1.07 1.84 9.31
C ALA A 38 1.11 1.62 7.79
N GLY A 39 1.06 2.68 6.98
CA GLY A 39 1.15 2.57 5.52
C GLY A 39 2.48 1.97 5.05
N THR A 40 3.58 2.39 5.67
CA THR A 40 4.92 1.87 5.36
C THR A 40 5.05 0.40 5.77
N LEU A 41 4.60 0.03 6.96
CA LEU A 41 4.54 -1.38 7.40
C LEU A 41 3.66 -2.22 6.47
N GLY A 42 2.59 -1.67 5.91
CA GLY A 42 1.77 -2.32 4.89
C GLY A 42 2.55 -2.64 3.60
N TYR A 43 3.45 -1.76 3.17
CA TYR A 43 4.37 -2.02 2.05
C TYR A 43 5.38 -3.11 2.36
N PHE A 44 6.02 -3.06 3.54
CA PHE A 44 6.98 -4.08 3.97
C PHE A 44 6.29 -5.44 4.10
N LEU A 45 5.13 -5.50 4.75
CA LEU A 45 4.33 -6.72 4.87
C LEU A 45 4.01 -7.31 3.50
N TYR A 46 3.51 -6.48 2.57
CA TYR A 46 3.19 -6.93 1.22
C TYR A 46 4.42 -7.45 0.48
N THR A 47 5.54 -6.73 0.57
CA THR A 47 6.81 -7.09 -0.09
C THR A 47 7.35 -8.42 0.43
N TYR A 48 7.48 -8.57 1.75
CA TYR A 48 8.08 -9.78 2.32
C TYR A 48 7.14 -10.98 2.34
N MET A 49 5.83 -10.75 2.30
CA MET A 49 4.86 -11.80 2.00
C MET A 49 5.05 -12.33 0.57
N ASN A 50 5.23 -11.45 -0.42
CA ASN A 50 5.59 -11.87 -1.78
C ASN A 50 6.92 -12.63 -1.79
N TYR A 51 7.98 -12.12 -1.17
CA TYR A 51 9.25 -12.88 -1.09
C TYR A 51 9.09 -14.26 -0.42
N SER A 52 8.24 -14.39 0.60
CA SER A 52 8.04 -15.66 1.31
C SER A 52 7.24 -16.69 0.52
N PHE A 53 6.31 -16.26 -0.33
CA PHE A 53 5.39 -17.14 -1.06
C PHE A 53 5.67 -17.26 -2.57
N LEU A 54 6.39 -16.29 -3.14
CA LEU A 54 6.62 -16.18 -4.59
C LEU A 54 8.08 -16.42 -4.97
N ALA A 55 9.05 -16.04 -4.13
CA ALA A 55 10.46 -16.15 -4.50
C ALA A 55 10.90 -17.61 -4.60
N ILE A 56 11.79 -17.89 -5.55
CA ILE A 56 12.49 -19.18 -5.62
C ILE A 56 13.29 -19.38 -4.34
N TYR A 57 13.16 -20.57 -3.74
CA TYR A 57 13.81 -20.93 -2.49
C TYR A 57 15.31 -20.63 -2.52
N ASN A 58 15.80 -19.98 -1.47
CA ASN A 58 17.20 -19.61 -1.32
C ASN A 58 17.55 -19.38 0.16
N ASN A 59 18.83 -19.13 0.45
CA ASN A 59 19.37 -19.00 1.82
C ASN A 59 18.71 -17.87 2.65
N PHE A 60 18.07 -16.89 2.02
CA PHE A 60 17.39 -15.79 2.71
C PHE A 60 15.92 -16.09 3.06
N PHE A 61 15.41 -17.29 2.77
CA PHE A 61 14.00 -17.65 3.01
C PHE A 61 13.54 -17.31 4.44
N LEU A 62 14.30 -17.71 5.47
CA LEU A 62 13.95 -17.42 6.86
C LEU A 62 13.98 -15.92 7.19
N ILE A 63 14.79 -15.13 6.50
CA ILE A 63 14.83 -13.67 6.64
C ILE A 63 13.56 -13.05 6.06
N TYR A 64 13.08 -13.54 4.91
CA TYR A 64 11.81 -13.08 4.34
C TYR A 64 10.64 -13.37 5.30
N VAL A 65 10.60 -14.57 5.88
CA VAL A 65 9.58 -14.97 6.86
C VAL A 65 9.66 -14.10 8.12
N LEU A 66 10.86 -13.83 8.63
CA LEU A 66 11.05 -12.95 9.78
C LEU A 66 10.54 -11.53 9.50
N LEU A 67 10.91 -10.95 8.36
CA LEU A 67 10.50 -9.59 7.98
C LEU A 67 9.01 -9.50 7.72
N MET A 68 8.41 -10.53 7.11
CA MET A 68 6.96 -10.66 6.95
C MET A 68 6.27 -10.66 8.32
N SER A 69 6.73 -11.52 9.23
CA SER A 69 6.15 -11.68 10.57
C SER A 69 6.25 -10.40 11.39
N LEU A 70 7.44 -9.81 11.47
CA LEU A 70 7.66 -8.55 12.18
C LEU A 70 6.80 -7.42 11.61
N SER A 71 6.69 -7.32 10.27
CA SER A 71 5.85 -6.32 9.62
C SER A 71 4.36 -6.53 9.92
N LEU A 72 3.89 -7.78 9.91
CA LEU A 72 2.50 -8.12 10.23
C LEU A 72 2.15 -7.72 11.66
N PHE A 73 2.91 -8.19 12.63
CA PHE A 73 2.64 -7.92 14.04
C PHE A 73 2.82 -6.43 14.37
N ALA A 74 3.85 -5.77 13.82
CA ALA A 74 4.02 -4.33 13.98
C ALA A 74 2.84 -3.54 13.37
N PHE A 75 2.34 -3.95 12.20
CA PHE A 75 1.18 -3.32 11.57
C PHE A 75 -0.09 -3.47 12.42
N ILE A 76 -0.36 -4.68 12.90
CA ILE A 76 -1.51 -4.98 13.78
C ILE A 76 -1.42 -4.17 15.08
N ILE A 77 -0.27 -4.20 15.76
CA ILE A 77 -0.04 -3.43 16.99
C ILE A 77 -0.20 -1.94 16.71
N ASN A 78 0.34 -1.43 15.60
CA ASN A 78 0.23 -0.02 15.26
C ASN A 78 -1.24 0.39 15.12
N ILE A 79 -2.01 -0.32 14.28
CA ILE A 79 -3.41 0.01 14.01
C ILE A 79 -4.29 -0.15 15.25
N THR A 80 -4.13 -1.25 16.00
CA THR A 80 -4.95 -1.52 17.19
C THR A 80 -4.63 -0.59 18.36
N SER A 81 -3.40 -0.06 18.45
CA SER A 81 -3.04 0.96 19.44
C SER A 81 -3.66 2.33 19.16
N GLN A 82 -4.24 2.55 17.98
CA GLN A 82 -4.92 3.81 17.66
C GLN A 82 -6.33 3.77 18.23
N LYS A 83 -6.66 4.79 19.04
CA LYS A 83 -8.05 5.00 19.47
C LYS A 83 -8.87 5.36 18.24
N LEU A 84 -9.66 4.41 17.75
CA LEU A 84 -10.52 4.57 16.57
C LEU A 84 -11.64 5.59 16.80
N GLN A 85 -11.98 5.89 18.05
CA GLN A 85 -13.07 6.80 18.37
C GLN A 85 -12.75 8.22 17.92
N ASN A 86 -13.69 8.82 17.18
CA ASN A 86 -13.65 10.21 16.74
C ASN A 86 -12.47 10.60 15.83
N LEU A 87 -11.83 9.64 15.12
CA LEU A 87 -10.73 9.98 14.18
C LEU A 87 -11.17 10.97 13.11
N GLU A 88 -12.43 10.92 12.66
CA GLU A 88 -13.01 11.88 11.72
C GLU A 88 -12.94 13.33 12.24
N LYS A 89 -12.95 13.55 13.56
CA LYS A 89 -12.87 14.88 14.16
C LYS A 89 -11.47 15.48 14.06
N CYS A 90 -10.44 14.65 13.87
CA CYS A 90 -9.05 15.08 13.64
C CYS A 90 -8.86 15.73 12.27
N PHE A 91 -9.84 15.59 11.37
CA PHE A 91 -9.83 16.20 10.04
C PHE A 91 -10.71 17.45 10.01
N SER A 92 -10.32 18.40 9.16
CA SER A 92 -11.09 19.61 8.86
C SER A 92 -12.43 19.26 8.22
N ALA A 93 -13.42 20.15 8.34
CA ALA A 93 -14.69 19.99 7.61
C ALA A 93 -14.50 20.10 6.08
N ALA A 94 -13.40 20.71 5.63
CA ALA A 94 -13.03 20.85 4.22
C ALA A 94 -12.37 19.58 3.64
N MET A 95 -12.12 18.55 4.46
CA MET A 95 -11.56 17.28 4.00
C MET A 95 -12.44 16.68 2.89
N PRO A 96 -11.91 16.48 1.67
CA PRO A 96 -12.70 16.02 0.54
C PRO A 96 -12.87 14.48 0.58
N SER A 97 -13.51 13.98 1.64
CA SER A 97 -13.70 12.54 1.89
C SER A 97 -14.48 11.84 0.77
N LYS A 98 -15.40 12.55 0.10
CA LYS A 98 -16.19 12.00 -1.00
C LYS A 98 -15.34 11.66 -2.24
N PRO A 99 -14.65 12.62 -2.89
CA PRO A 99 -13.83 12.29 -4.06
C PRO A 99 -12.67 11.35 -3.72
N VAL A 100 -12.04 11.47 -2.54
CA VAL A 100 -10.99 10.52 -2.11
C VAL A 100 -11.56 9.12 -1.94
N GLY A 101 -12.74 8.98 -1.30
CA GLY A 101 -13.39 7.68 -1.13
C GLY A 101 -13.81 7.04 -2.45
N ILE A 102 -14.36 7.83 -3.39
CA ILE A 102 -14.70 7.36 -4.75
C ILE A 102 -13.44 6.88 -5.46
N PHE A 103 -12.35 7.68 -5.45
CA PHE A 103 -11.10 7.30 -6.09
C PHE A 103 -10.57 5.96 -5.56
N ILE A 104 -10.53 5.79 -4.24
CA ILE A 104 -10.08 4.55 -3.59
C ILE A 104 -10.97 3.35 -4.00
N ILE A 105 -12.28 3.52 -4.08
CA ILE A 105 -13.19 2.45 -4.55
C ILE A 105 -12.91 2.11 -6.00
N VAL A 106 -12.84 3.11 -6.87
CA VAL A 106 -12.66 2.94 -8.31
C VAL A 106 -11.33 2.23 -8.61
N ILE A 107 -10.23 2.64 -7.98
CA ILE A 107 -8.93 1.97 -8.20
C ILE A 107 -8.96 0.52 -7.70
N GLY A 108 -9.59 0.25 -6.55
CA GLY A 108 -9.77 -1.11 -6.04
C GLY A 108 -10.56 -2.01 -6.99
N ILE A 109 -11.65 -1.50 -7.57
CA ILE A 109 -12.48 -2.23 -8.53
C ILE A 109 -11.72 -2.45 -9.85
N ILE A 110 -11.07 -1.43 -10.40
CA ILE A 110 -10.33 -1.53 -11.67
C ILE A 110 -9.25 -2.60 -11.57
N ILE A 111 -8.43 -2.58 -10.51
CA ILE A 111 -7.37 -3.58 -10.32
C ILE A 111 -7.97 -4.98 -10.09
N SER A 112 -9.10 -5.08 -9.37
CA SER A 112 -9.78 -6.36 -9.18
C SER A 112 -10.25 -6.96 -10.51
N LEU A 113 -10.87 -6.14 -11.36
CA LEU A 113 -11.30 -6.56 -12.69
C LEU A 113 -10.12 -6.92 -13.59
N MET A 114 -9.00 -6.20 -13.48
CA MET A 114 -7.76 -6.52 -14.19
C MET A 114 -7.22 -7.90 -13.77
N TRP A 115 -7.19 -8.21 -12.48
CA TRP A 115 -6.78 -9.53 -11.99
C TRP A 115 -7.75 -10.65 -12.36
N LEU A 116 -9.05 -10.41 -12.27
CA LEU A 116 -10.06 -11.37 -12.73
C LEU A 116 -9.97 -11.60 -14.24
N GLY A 117 -9.72 -10.55 -15.03
CA GLY A 117 -9.50 -10.65 -16.48
C GLY A 117 -8.26 -11.46 -16.85
N ARG A 118 -7.25 -11.53 -15.96
CA ARG A 118 -6.08 -12.40 -16.13
C ARG A 118 -6.37 -13.85 -15.71
N ILE A 119 -7.13 -14.05 -14.64
CA ILE A 119 -7.35 -15.39 -14.05
C ILE A 119 -8.48 -16.14 -14.73
N VAL A 120 -9.66 -15.53 -14.87
CA VAL A 120 -10.89 -16.19 -15.34
C VAL A 120 -10.72 -16.90 -16.70
N PRO A 121 -10.05 -16.30 -17.71
CA PRO A 121 -9.85 -16.96 -19.00
C PRO A 121 -8.97 -18.21 -18.95
N THR A 122 -8.25 -18.43 -17.85
CA THR A 122 -7.32 -19.56 -17.69
C THR A 122 -7.94 -20.74 -16.95
N ILE A 123 -9.15 -20.58 -16.39
CA ILE A 123 -9.85 -21.62 -15.64
C ILE A 123 -10.28 -22.74 -16.59
N GLY A 124 -9.87 -23.97 -16.30
CA GLY A 124 -10.20 -25.15 -17.10
C GLY A 124 -9.27 -25.40 -18.29
N ASN A 125 -8.22 -24.58 -18.46
CA ASN A 125 -7.19 -24.81 -19.47
C ASN A 125 -6.02 -25.59 -18.89
N ASP A 126 -5.41 -26.45 -19.70
CA ASP A 126 -4.21 -27.21 -19.33
C ASP A 126 -2.94 -26.34 -19.25
N THR A 127 -3.00 -25.12 -19.81
CA THR A 127 -1.89 -24.16 -19.80
C THR A 127 -2.36 -22.78 -19.36
N VAL A 128 -1.62 -22.17 -18.43
CA VAL A 128 -1.89 -20.85 -17.87
C VAL A 128 -0.77 -19.90 -18.27
N ASN A 129 -1.04 -19.02 -19.24
CA ASN A 129 -0.09 -18.03 -19.70
C ASN A 129 0.22 -16.99 -18.60
N GLY A 130 1.50 -16.63 -18.46
CA GLY A 130 1.95 -15.60 -17.51
C GLY A 130 2.19 -16.08 -16.08
N LEU A 131 2.23 -17.40 -15.83
CA LEU A 131 2.80 -17.97 -14.60
C LEU A 131 4.34 -17.99 -14.63
N GLU A 132 4.97 -17.88 -15.79
CA GLU A 132 6.42 -18.03 -15.95
C GLU A 132 6.95 -19.28 -15.24
N HIS A 133 7.75 -19.10 -14.18
CA HIS A 133 8.33 -20.15 -13.35
C HIS A 133 7.58 -20.35 -12.02
N TYR A 134 6.50 -19.61 -11.79
CA TYR A 134 5.67 -19.73 -10.60
C TYR A 134 4.64 -20.84 -10.76
N THR A 135 4.25 -21.41 -9.64
CA THR A 135 3.23 -22.47 -9.58
C THR A 135 1.81 -21.93 -9.43
N THR A 136 1.64 -20.65 -9.08
CA THR A 136 0.34 -19.99 -8.93
C THR A 136 0.45 -18.47 -8.98
N PHE A 137 -0.70 -17.79 -9.04
CA PHE A 137 -0.83 -16.32 -9.05
C PHE A 137 -0.84 -15.72 -7.63
N VAL A 138 0.29 -15.82 -6.93
CA VAL A 138 0.41 -15.38 -5.51
C VAL A 138 0.05 -13.90 -5.34
N ILE A 139 0.57 -13.01 -6.19
CA ILE A 139 0.30 -11.57 -6.15
C ILE A 139 -1.21 -11.31 -6.28
N GLN A 140 -1.86 -11.95 -7.25
CA GLN A 140 -3.29 -11.76 -7.51
C GLN A 140 -4.14 -12.34 -6.39
N ALA A 141 -3.76 -13.49 -5.83
CA ALA A 141 -4.45 -14.09 -4.68
C ALA A 141 -4.37 -13.16 -3.46
N MET A 142 -3.21 -12.59 -3.17
CA MET A 142 -3.03 -11.62 -2.09
C MET A 142 -3.83 -10.34 -2.33
N ASP A 143 -3.82 -9.85 -3.56
CA ASP A 143 -4.54 -8.62 -3.91
C ASP A 143 -6.05 -8.80 -3.82
N LEU A 144 -6.61 -9.84 -4.46
CA LEU A 144 -8.05 -10.13 -4.45
C LEU A 144 -8.55 -10.60 -3.09
N GLY A 145 -7.73 -11.30 -2.31
CA GLY A 145 -8.10 -11.82 -1.00
C GLY A 145 -8.04 -10.79 0.12
N ILE A 146 -7.15 -9.79 0.02
CA ILE A 146 -6.85 -8.88 1.14
C ILE A 146 -6.78 -7.43 0.70
N VAL A 147 -5.85 -7.08 -0.19
CA VAL A 147 -5.49 -5.68 -0.47
C VAL A 147 -6.65 -4.91 -1.09
N LEU A 148 -7.27 -5.46 -2.14
CA LEU A 148 -8.32 -4.80 -2.90
C LEU A 148 -9.66 -4.77 -2.14
N PRO A 149 -10.09 -5.84 -1.44
CA PRO A 149 -11.23 -5.76 -0.52
C PRO A 149 -11.07 -4.66 0.54
N VAL A 150 -9.92 -4.60 1.22
CA VAL A 150 -9.66 -3.55 2.23
C VAL A 150 -9.63 -2.17 1.58
N THR A 151 -9.11 -2.06 0.36
CA THR A 151 -9.13 -0.82 -0.43
C THR A 151 -10.56 -0.33 -0.67
N VAL A 152 -11.43 -1.18 -1.21
CA VAL A 152 -12.84 -0.83 -1.48
C VAL A 152 -13.58 -0.51 -0.17
N VAL A 153 -13.43 -1.34 0.85
CA VAL A 153 -14.08 -1.13 2.17
C VAL A 153 -13.64 0.19 2.79
N SER A 154 -12.35 0.52 2.73
CA SER A 154 -11.82 1.80 3.21
C SER A 154 -12.48 2.99 2.52
N GLY A 155 -12.58 2.96 1.19
CA GLY A 155 -13.24 4.01 0.43
C GLY A 155 -14.72 4.14 0.81
N VAL A 156 -15.46 3.03 0.94
CA VAL A 156 -16.87 3.03 1.38
C VAL A 156 -17.01 3.62 2.79
N LEU A 157 -16.14 3.25 3.72
CA LEU A 157 -16.15 3.78 5.09
C LEU A 157 -15.82 5.28 5.12
N LEU A 158 -14.92 5.74 4.26
CA LEU A 158 -14.58 7.16 4.13
C LEU A 158 -15.76 7.96 3.55
N LEU A 159 -16.47 7.42 2.56
CA LEU A 159 -17.72 8.02 2.03
C LEU A 159 -18.79 8.14 3.12
N ARG A 160 -18.90 7.14 3.99
CA ARG A 160 -19.79 7.13 5.15
C ARG A 160 -19.28 7.96 6.33
N LYS A 161 -18.15 8.66 6.16
CA LYS A 161 -17.48 9.46 7.20
C LYS A 161 -17.24 8.68 8.51
N LYS A 162 -16.98 7.38 8.43
CA LYS A 162 -16.68 6.55 9.60
C LYS A 162 -15.20 6.66 9.98
N SER A 163 -14.90 6.65 11.28
CA SER A 163 -13.55 6.80 11.81
C SER A 163 -12.54 5.81 11.22
N LEU A 164 -12.97 4.56 10.99
CA LEU A 164 -12.15 3.54 10.35
C LEU A 164 -11.80 3.86 8.89
N GLY A 165 -12.67 4.57 8.15
CA GLY A 165 -12.35 5.07 6.81
C GLY A 165 -11.29 6.16 6.82
N TYR A 166 -11.33 7.06 7.81
CA TYR A 166 -10.29 8.09 8.03
C TYR A 166 -8.96 7.49 8.49
N LEU A 167 -8.96 6.27 9.03
CA LEU A 167 -7.76 5.51 9.33
C LEU A 167 -7.21 4.78 8.10
N LEU A 168 -8.04 3.96 7.45
CA LEU A 168 -7.60 3.05 6.40
C LEU A 168 -7.24 3.77 5.11
N ALA A 169 -7.95 4.85 4.75
CA ALA A 169 -7.71 5.58 3.51
C ALA A 169 -6.29 6.13 3.41
N PRO A 170 -5.75 6.89 4.39
CA PRO A 170 -4.36 7.31 4.35
C PRO A 170 -3.38 6.14 4.33
N ILE A 171 -3.65 5.06 5.07
CA ILE A 171 -2.78 3.86 5.09
C ILE A 171 -2.68 3.25 3.69
N ILE A 172 -3.82 3.07 3.00
CA ILE A 172 -3.87 2.56 1.63
C ILE A 172 -3.15 3.49 0.66
N ILE A 173 -3.32 4.81 0.80
CA ILE A 173 -2.65 5.78 -0.07
C ILE A 173 -1.13 5.72 0.14
N ILE A 174 -0.63 5.69 1.38
CA ILE A 174 0.81 5.61 1.68
C ILE A 174 1.41 4.30 1.17
N LYS A 175 0.72 3.17 1.41
CA LYS A 175 1.09 1.85 0.88
C LYS A 175 1.07 1.84 -0.65
N GLY A 176 0.11 2.53 -1.25
CA GLY A 176 -0.02 2.68 -2.69
C GLY A 176 1.13 3.46 -3.30
N ILE A 177 1.52 4.60 -2.72
CA ILE A 177 2.66 5.41 -3.19
C ILE A 177 3.95 4.59 -3.18
N THR A 178 4.25 3.94 -2.06
CA THR A 178 5.47 3.12 -1.92
C THR A 178 5.50 1.96 -2.89
N LEU A 179 4.36 1.30 -3.11
CA LEU A 179 4.25 0.22 -4.08
C LEU A 179 4.36 0.72 -5.53
N LEU A 180 3.65 1.79 -5.89
CA LEU A 180 3.68 2.34 -7.25
C LEU A 180 5.07 2.90 -7.60
N LEU A 181 5.75 3.56 -6.66
CA LEU A 181 7.15 3.98 -6.86
C LEU A 181 8.06 2.78 -7.16
N ALA A 182 7.88 1.65 -6.47
CA ALA A 182 8.63 0.44 -6.76
C ALA A 182 8.32 -0.07 -8.18
N ILE A 183 7.05 -0.10 -8.58
CA ILE A 183 6.62 -0.53 -9.91
C ILE A 183 7.15 0.41 -11.00
N ASP A 184 7.10 1.72 -10.80
CA ASP A 184 7.61 2.71 -11.75
C ASP A 184 9.11 2.50 -11.99
N VAL A 185 9.90 2.29 -10.93
CA VAL A 185 11.34 2.03 -11.03
C VAL A 185 11.61 0.65 -11.65
N MET A 186 10.78 -0.37 -11.38
CA MET A 186 10.86 -1.66 -12.08
C MET A 186 10.64 -1.49 -13.59
N ALA A 187 9.59 -0.80 -13.99
CA ALA A 187 9.24 -0.57 -15.39
C ALA A 187 10.36 0.18 -16.13
N ILE A 188 10.92 1.22 -15.52
CA ILE A 188 12.07 1.96 -16.06
C ILE A 188 13.30 1.04 -16.19
N SER A 189 13.61 0.29 -15.13
CA SER A 189 14.77 -0.62 -15.11
C SER A 189 14.67 -1.72 -16.17
N MET A 190 13.47 -2.27 -16.36
CA MET A 190 13.16 -3.23 -17.43
C MET A 190 13.36 -2.61 -18.82
N ALA A 191 12.81 -1.42 -19.06
CA ALA A 191 12.94 -0.72 -20.34
C ALA A 191 14.42 -0.44 -20.68
N ILE A 192 15.22 0.03 -19.71
CA ILE A 192 16.66 0.26 -19.87
C ILE A 192 17.40 -1.05 -20.16
N SER A 193 16.94 -2.16 -19.60
CA SER A 193 17.53 -3.49 -19.80
C SER A 193 17.05 -4.19 -21.08
N GLY A 194 16.30 -3.49 -21.96
CA GLY A 194 15.78 -4.06 -23.20
C GLY A 194 14.65 -5.08 -23.01
N VAL A 195 14.06 -5.17 -21.81
CA VAL A 195 12.91 -6.03 -21.54
C VAL A 195 11.64 -5.31 -21.99
N SER A 196 10.74 -6.02 -22.68
CA SER A 196 9.46 -5.46 -23.11
C SER A 196 8.62 -5.03 -21.90
N VAL A 197 8.19 -3.77 -21.89
CA VAL A 197 7.32 -3.20 -20.85
C VAL A 197 6.06 -2.65 -21.53
N SER A 198 4.90 -2.86 -20.92
CA SER A 198 3.65 -2.32 -21.44
C SER A 198 3.69 -0.79 -21.43
N PRO A 199 3.22 -0.10 -22.50
CA PRO A 199 3.09 1.35 -22.49
C PRO A 199 2.21 1.87 -21.35
N ILE A 200 1.25 1.06 -20.88
CA ILE A 200 0.40 1.39 -19.73
C ILE A 200 1.25 1.50 -18.45
N GLU A 201 2.19 0.59 -18.23
CA GLU A 201 3.07 0.60 -17.05
C GLU A 201 4.02 1.81 -17.07
N LEU A 202 4.50 2.22 -18.25
CA LEU A 202 5.40 3.37 -18.40
C LEU A 202 4.70 4.73 -18.32
N THR A 203 3.36 4.78 -18.41
CA THR A 203 2.61 6.04 -18.49
C THR A 203 1.57 6.17 -17.38
N LEU A 204 0.66 5.20 -17.25
CA LEU A 204 -0.47 5.28 -16.35
C LEU A 204 -0.05 5.09 -14.88
N PHE A 205 0.93 4.24 -14.61
CA PHE A 205 1.39 3.99 -13.24
C PHE A 205 2.12 5.21 -12.63
N PRO A 206 3.05 5.89 -13.33
CA PRO A 206 3.60 7.15 -12.85
C PRO A 206 2.52 8.23 -12.63
N LEU A 207 1.50 8.29 -13.50
CA LEU A 207 0.38 9.20 -13.30
C LEU A 207 -0.41 8.87 -12.02
N PHE A 208 -0.67 7.59 -11.76
CA PHE A 208 -1.29 7.16 -10.49
C PHE A 208 -0.40 7.47 -9.30
N THR A 209 0.92 7.30 -9.38
CA THR A 209 1.86 7.70 -8.33
C THR A 209 1.68 9.17 -7.96
N LEU A 210 1.63 10.06 -8.96
CA LEU A 210 1.41 11.49 -8.76
C LEU A 210 0.03 11.79 -8.14
N ILE A 211 -1.03 11.12 -8.60
CA ILE A 211 -2.38 11.28 -8.04
C ILE A 211 -2.42 10.83 -6.58
N PHE A 212 -1.79 9.70 -6.23
CA PHE A 212 -1.73 9.21 -4.86
C PHE A 212 -0.95 10.18 -3.96
N ILE A 213 0.18 10.74 -4.43
CA ILE A 213 0.94 11.76 -3.71
C ILE A 213 0.09 13.01 -3.49
N MET A 214 -0.63 13.48 -4.52
CA MET A 214 -1.55 14.61 -4.41
C MET A 214 -2.65 14.34 -3.37
N ILE A 215 -3.26 13.15 -3.38
CA ILE A 215 -4.28 12.76 -2.40
C ILE A 215 -3.69 12.72 -0.99
N LEU A 216 -2.49 12.17 -0.81
CA LEU A 216 -1.82 12.17 0.49
C LEU A 216 -1.59 13.59 1.00
N TRP A 217 -1.12 14.49 0.14
CA TRP A 217 -0.94 15.90 0.47
C TRP A 217 -2.26 16.56 0.89
N ILE A 218 -3.35 16.31 0.16
CA ILE A 218 -4.70 16.82 0.51
C ILE A 218 -5.15 16.27 1.88
N ILE A 219 -4.99 14.97 2.12
CA ILE A 219 -5.32 14.34 3.41
C ILE A 219 -4.52 15.02 4.52
N PHE A 220 -3.21 15.19 4.35
CA PHE A 220 -2.32 15.74 5.37
C PHE A 220 -2.50 17.23 5.62
N LYS A 221 -2.85 18.01 4.59
CA LYS A 221 -3.21 19.43 4.69
C LYS A 221 -4.49 19.63 5.50
N ASN A 222 -5.41 18.67 5.45
CA ASN A 222 -6.69 18.74 6.16
C ASN A 222 -6.67 18.16 7.57
N PHE A 223 -5.53 17.71 8.09
CA PHE A 223 -5.41 17.45 9.52
C PHE A 223 -5.52 18.76 10.29
N LYS A 224 -6.42 18.80 11.27
CA LYS A 224 -6.42 19.88 12.27
C LYS A 224 -5.11 19.77 13.04
N SER A 225 -4.40 20.89 13.21
CA SER A 225 -3.24 20.93 14.10
C SER A 225 -3.69 20.47 15.48
N ILE A 226 -3.37 19.24 15.85
CA ILE A 226 -3.37 18.85 17.25
C ILE A 226 -1.95 19.17 17.70
N ASP A 227 -1.72 20.45 17.94
CA ASP A 227 -0.57 20.86 18.72
C ASP A 227 -0.66 20.10 20.05
N ASN A 228 0.35 19.25 20.22
CA ASN A 228 0.61 18.39 21.36
C ASN A 228 -0.36 17.21 21.58
N ILE A 229 0.24 16.02 21.57
CA ILE A 229 -0.29 14.75 22.11
C ILE A 229 -0.96 14.91 23.48
N TYR A 230 -0.58 15.93 24.25
CA TYR A 230 -1.21 16.28 25.52
C TYR A 230 -2.68 16.65 25.38
N THR A 231 -3.10 17.30 24.30
CA THR A 231 -4.50 17.70 24.09
C THR A 231 -5.38 16.51 23.72
N TYR A 232 -4.85 15.53 22.95
CA TYR A 232 -5.57 14.28 22.63
C TYR A 232 -5.80 13.40 23.88
N LYS A 233 -4.94 13.52 24.89
CA LYS A 233 -5.16 12.90 26.20
C LYS A 233 -6.15 13.68 27.08
N LYS A 234 -6.43 14.96 26.78
CA LYS A 234 -7.16 15.90 27.66
C LYS A 234 -8.53 16.34 27.13
N THR A 235 -8.86 16.04 25.87
CA THR A 235 -10.23 16.25 25.31
C THR A 235 -11.17 15.08 25.63
N ILE A 236 -10.77 14.21 26.56
CA ILE A 236 -11.60 13.20 27.23
C ILE A 236 -11.51 13.50 28.72
#